data_AF-A0A951S2V3-F1
#
_entry.id   AF-A0A951S2V3-F1
#
_cell.length_a   1.000
_cell.length_b   1.000
_cell.length_c   1.000
_cell.angle_alpha   90.00
_cell.angle_beta   90.00
_cell.angle_gamma   90.00
#
_symmetry.space_group_name_H-M   'P 1'
#
loop_
_entity.id
_entity.type
_entity.pdbx_description
1 polymer ?
#
loop_
_entity_poly.entity_id
_entity_poly.type
_entity_poly.pdbx_seq_one_letter_code
_entity_poly.pdbx_strand_id
1 'polypeptide(L)'
;MKNIQSTLNEVKIIENLLEEVLCELESLTEENFDSVLKSAKAKMAEIEQKRLENKVKSNDFKQSEKIVQLAKLIPEKFDNVIKDWADKLKVVQKEMEFIQNQKKITIYNR
;
A
#
# COMPACT_ATOMS: atom_id res chain seq x y z
N MET A 1 28.64 15.18 19.39
CA MET A 1 28.64 14.84 17.95
C MET A 1 28.03 13.47 17.61
N LYS A 2 28.09 12.44 18.46
CA LYS A 2 27.52 11.10 18.15
C LYS A 2 25.99 11.06 17.95
N ASN A 3 25.22 11.95 18.57
CA ASN A 3 23.76 11.86 18.59
C ASN A 3 23.10 12.26 17.25
N ILE A 4 23.66 13.26 16.55
CA ILE A 4 23.11 13.80 15.29
C ILE A 4 23.26 12.81 14.13
N GLN A 5 24.38 12.07 14.08
CA GLN A 5 24.61 11.07 13.03
C GLN A 5 23.67 9.86 13.16
N SER A 6 23.33 9.47 14.40
CA SER A 6 22.38 8.37 14.66
C SER A 6 20.98 8.73 14.18
N THR A 7 20.50 9.93 14.51
CA THR A 7 19.19 10.44 14.05
C THR A 7 19.09 10.54 12.53
N LEU A 8 20.17 10.95 11.86
CA LEU A 8 20.20 11.09 10.39
C LEU A 8 20.10 9.73 9.69
N ASN A 9 20.68 8.68 10.28
CA ASN A 9 20.56 7.32 9.78
C ASN A 9 19.15 6.76 9.99
N GLU A 10 18.50 7.03 11.12
CA GLU A 10 17.13 6.58 11.41
C GLU A 10 16.10 7.21 10.47
N VAL A 11 16.23 8.51 10.16
CA VAL A 11 15.38 9.21 9.18
C VAL A 11 15.53 8.60 7.78
N LYS A 12 16.77 8.34 7.34
CA LYS A 12 17.02 7.70 6.03
C LYS A 12 16.45 6.29 5.93
N ILE A 13 16.49 5.51 7.01
CA ILE A 13 15.88 4.18 7.03
C ILE A 13 14.36 4.28 6.80
N ILE A 14 13.70 5.23 7.46
CA ILE A 14 12.26 5.46 7.28
C ILE A 14 11.94 5.97 5.86
N GLU A 15 12.77 6.87 5.31
CA GLU A 15 12.63 7.31 3.92
C GLU A 15 12.70 6.14 2.94
N ASN A 16 13.71 5.28 3.07
CA ASN A 16 13.88 4.12 2.19
C ASN A 16 12.71 3.15 2.32
N LEU A 17 12.24 2.86 3.54
CA LEU A 17 11.08 1.99 3.75
C LEU A 17 9.81 2.56 3.12
N LEU A 18 9.60 3.87 3.19
CA LEU A 18 8.45 4.53 2.56
C LEU A 18 8.54 4.51 1.03
N GLU A 19 9.75 4.69 0.47
CA GLU A 19 9.96 4.56 -0.99
C GLU A 19 9.72 3.13 -1.47
N GLU A 20 10.21 2.13 -0.73
CA GLU A 20 9.95 0.74 -1.04
C GLU A 20 8.45 0.41 -1.03
N VAL A 21 7.71 0.91 -0.04
CA VAL A 21 6.25 0.77 0.02
C VAL A 21 5.59 1.40 -1.20
N LEU A 22 6.02 2.59 -1.61
CA LEU A 22 5.46 3.24 -2.79
C LEU A 22 5.72 2.42 -4.07
N CYS A 23 6.96 1.95 -4.28
CA CYS A 23 7.31 1.12 -5.44
C CYS A 23 6.57 -0.23 -5.44
N GLU A 24 6.37 -0.83 -4.28
CA GLU A 24 5.55 -2.04 -4.12
C GLU A 24 4.09 -1.78 -4.54
N LEU A 25 3.50 -0.68 -4.07
CA LEU A 25 2.14 -0.31 -4.46
C LEU A 25 2.01 0.04 -5.96
N GLU A 26 3.06 0.56 -6.58
CA GLU A 26 3.11 0.83 -8.02
C GLU A 26 3.27 -0.42 -8.88
N SER A 27 3.87 -1.47 -8.34
CA SER A 27 4.11 -2.75 -9.04
C SER A 27 3.03 -3.81 -8.75
N LEU A 28 1.93 -3.42 -8.10
CA LEU A 28 0.81 -4.30 -7.82
C LEU A 28 0.14 -4.80 -9.10
N THR A 29 0.08 -6.11 -9.23
CA THR A 29 -0.63 -6.85 -10.29
C THR A 29 -1.56 -7.88 -9.67
N GLU A 30 -2.36 -8.53 -10.51
CA GLU A 30 -3.27 -9.59 -10.05
C GLU A 30 -2.55 -10.80 -9.45
N GLU A 31 -1.40 -11.14 -10.00
CA GLU A 31 -0.65 -12.34 -9.62
C GLU A 31 0.15 -12.13 -8.33
N ASN A 32 0.55 -10.89 -8.04
CA ASN A 32 1.41 -10.57 -6.90
C ASN A 32 0.68 -9.86 -5.75
N PHE A 33 -0.62 -9.57 -5.90
CA PHE A 33 -1.41 -8.75 -4.97
C PHE A 33 -1.22 -9.16 -3.51
N ASP A 34 -1.51 -10.42 -3.19
CA ASP A 34 -1.44 -10.93 -1.82
C ASP A 34 -0.04 -10.85 -1.21
N SER A 35 1.00 -11.08 -2.02
CA SER A 35 2.39 -11.06 -1.58
C SER A 35 2.84 -9.63 -1.30
N VAL A 36 2.64 -8.75 -2.29
CA VAL A 36 3.07 -7.35 -2.26
C VAL A 36 2.32 -6.57 -1.19
N LEU A 37 1.01 -6.79 -1.04
CA LEU A 37 0.21 -6.11 -0.01
C LEU A 37 0.64 -6.52 1.41
N LYS A 38 0.99 -7.79 1.62
CA LYS A 38 1.53 -8.26 2.90
C LYS A 38 2.90 -7.65 3.19
N SER A 39 3.78 -7.57 2.18
CA SER A 39 5.08 -6.90 2.30
C SER A 39 4.92 -5.43 2.69
N ALA A 40 4.11 -4.68 1.92
CA ALA A 40 3.87 -3.26 2.16
C ALA A 40 3.30 -3.01 3.57
N LYS A 41 2.36 -3.85 4.01
CA LYS A 41 1.78 -3.77 5.36
C LYS A 41 2.81 -4.03 6.46
N ALA A 42 3.70 -5.02 6.28
CA ALA A 42 4.77 -5.31 7.22
C ALA A 42 5.75 -4.14 7.35
N LYS A 43 6.15 -3.53 6.22
CA LYS A 43 7.03 -2.36 6.20
C LYS A 43 6.38 -1.13 6.84
N MET A 44 5.10 -0.91 6.61
CA MET A 44 4.34 0.16 7.29
C MET A 44 4.28 -0.04 8.81
N ALA A 45 4.12 -1.29 9.28
CA ALA A 45 4.18 -1.60 10.71
C ALA A 45 5.59 -1.34 11.29
N GLU A 46 6.64 -1.69 10.55
CA GLU A 46 8.03 -1.40 10.95
C GLU A 46 8.29 0.12 11.02
N ILE A 47 7.80 0.90 10.07
CA ILE A 47 7.92 2.37 10.07
C ILE A 47 7.29 2.97 11.34
N GLU A 48 6.09 2.52 11.70
CA GLU A 48 5.40 2.99 12.91
C GLU A 48 6.12 2.57 14.19
N GLN A 49 6.66 1.35 14.25
CA GLN A 49 7.49 0.92 15.36
C GLN A 49 8.73 1.83 15.54
N LYS A 50 9.46 2.10 14.45
CA LYS A 50 10.64 2.98 14.51
C LYS A 50 10.27 4.41 14.90
N ARG A 51 9.13 4.93 14.43
CA ARG A 51 8.60 6.24 14.86
C ARG A 51 8.35 6.29 16.36
N LEU A 52 7.73 5.26 16.92
CA LEU A 52 7.46 5.17 18.37
C LEU A 52 8.76 5.07 19.17
N GLU A 53 9.71 4.22 18.76
CA GLU A 53 11.02 4.10 19.40
C GLU A 53 11.79 5.43 19.40
N ASN A 54 11.72 6.19 18.30
CA ASN A 54 12.38 7.49 18.19
C ASN A 54 11.71 8.55 19.07
N LYS A 55 10.38 8.54 19.18
CA LYS A 55 9.62 9.44 20.06
C LYS A 55 9.93 9.21 21.54
N VAL A 56 10.12 7.95 21.95
CA VAL A 56 10.47 7.58 23.33
C VAL A 56 11.91 7.99 23.69
N LYS A 57 12.84 7.95 22.73
CA LYS A 57 14.26 8.29 22.95
C LYS A 57 14.55 9.79 23.10
N SER A 58 13.54 10.67 23.10
CA SER A 58 13.70 12.14 23.14
C SER A 58 14.64 12.70 22.07
N ASN A 59 14.86 11.96 20.98
CA ASN A 59 15.46 12.53 19.78
C ASN A 59 14.36 13.34 19.10
N ASP A 60 14.62 14.62 18.87
CA ASP A 60 13.82 15.44 17.96
C ASP A 60 13.86 14.78 16.59
N PHE A 61 12.92 13.87 16.33
CA PHE A 61 12.71 13.25 15.03
C PHE A 61 12.19 14.36 14.12
N LYS A 62 13.12 15.10 13.53
CA LYS A 62 12.81 16.15 12.58
C LYS A 62 12.36 15.47 11.29
N GLN A 63 11.06 15.47 11.05
CA GLN A 63 10.49 14.91 9.82
C GLN A 63 11.18 15.55 8.62
N SER A 64 11.78 14.71 7.78
CA SER A 64 12.25 15.12 6.46
C SER A 64 11.04 15.49 5.59
N GLU A 65 11.21 16.49 4.74
CA GLU A 65 10.22 16.90 3.75
C GLU A 65 9.81 15.72 2.86
N LYS A 66 10.76 14.84 2.54
CA LYS A 66 10.54 13.62 1.76
C LYS A 66 9.56 12.66 2.44
N ILE A 67 9.68 12.47 3.76
CA ILE A 67 8.74 11.65 4.55
C ILE A 67 7.33 12.24 4.47
N VAL A 68 7.21 13.56 4.56
CA VAL A 68 5.90 14.25 4.49
C VAL A 68 5.26 14.07 3.12
N GLN A 69 6.05 14.14 2.05
CA GLN A 69 5.57 13.90 0.68
C GLN A 69 5.12 12.44 0.49
N LEU A 70 5.95 11.47 0.89
CA LEU A 70 5.62 10.05 0.78
C LEU A 70 4.39 9.67 1.60
N ALA A 71 4.23 10.25 2.80
CA ALA A 71 3.06 10.03 3.65
C ALA A 71 1.74 10.56 3.05
N LYS A 72 1.80 11.46 2.06
CA LYS A 72 0.62 11.91 1.29
C LYS A 72 0.37 11.03 0.06
N LEU A 73 1.43 10.65 -0.65
CA LEU A 73 1.35 9.87 -1.88
C LEU A 73 0.93 8.42 -1.64
N ILE A 74 1.42 7.79 -0.57
CA ILE A 74 1.12 6.37 -0.28
C ILE A 74 -0.38 6.14 -0.07
N PRO A 75 -1.11 6.91 0.77
CA PRO A 75 -2.56 6.77 0.90
C PRO A 75 -3.30 6.97 -0.42
N GLU A 76 -2.94 8.01 -1.19
CA GLU A 76 -3.56 8.28 -2.49
C GLU A 76 -3.35 7.12 -3.47
N LYS A 77 -2.15 6.54 -3.50
CA LYS A 77 -1.87 5.37 -4.32
C LYS A 77 -2.68 4.16 -3.87
N PHE A 78 -2.83 3.96 -2.56
CA PHE A 78 -3.61 2.87 -2.00
C PHE A 78 -5.09 2.99 -2.36
N ASP A 79 -5.66 4.20 -2.27
CA ASP A 79 -7.05 4.47 -2.67
C ASP A 79 -7.27 4.22 -4.16
N ASN A 80 -6.32 4.63 -5.01
CA ASN A 80 -6.36 4.36 -6.45
C ASN A 80 -6.35 2.86 -6.75
N VAL A 81 -5.47 2.10 -6.08
CA VAL A 81 -5.43 0.64 -6.18
C VAL A 81 -6.79 0.05 -5.80
N ILE A 82 -7.34 0.41 -4.64
CA ILE A 82 -8.65 -0.10 -4.20
C ILE A 82 -9.75 0.19 -5.24
N LYS A 83 -9.75 1.39 -5.80
CA LYS A 83 -10.73 1.80 -6.81
C LYS A 83 -10.62 0.96 -8.09
N ASP A 84 -9.41 0.79 -8.61
CA ASP A 84 -9.16 -0.01 -9.83
C ASP A 84 -9.65 -1.45 -9.64
N TRP A 85 -9.37 -2.03 -8.48
CA TRP A 85 -9.81 -3.38 -8.13
C TRP A 85 -11.33 -3.49 -7.95
N ALA A 86 -11.96 -2.49 -7.33
CA ALA A 86 -13.41 -2.45 -7.19
C ALA A 86 -14.09 -2.35 -8.57
N ASP A 87 -13.51 -1.61 -9.50
CA ASP A 87 -14.04 -1.48 -10.85
C ASP A 87 -13.86 -2.77 -11.66
N LYS A 88 -12.71 -3.45 -11.54
CA LYS A 88 -12.53 -4.81 -12.10
C LYS A 88 -13.56 -5.80 -11.56
N LEU A 89 -13.83 -5.79 -10.26
CA LEU A 89 -14.84 -6.66 -9.65
C LEU A 89 -16.24 -6.42 -10.22
N LYS A 90 -16.63 -5.16 -10.45
CA LYS A 90 -17.92 -4.84 -11.08
C LYS A 90 -18.03 -5.40 -12.49
N VAL A 91 -16.94 -5.37 -13.27
CA VAL A 91 -16.91 -5.95 -14.63
C VAL A 91 -17.14 -7.45 -14.57
N VAL A 92 -16.36 -8.15 -13.74
CA VAL A 92 -16.50 -9.61 -13.55
C VAL A 92 -17.89 -9.99 -13.04
N GLN A 93 -18.47 -9.21 -12.12
CA GLN A 93 -19.83 -9.45 -11.63
C GLN A 93 -20.85 -9.36 -12.77
N LYS A 94 -20.78 -8.33 -13.61
CA LYS A 94 -21.68 -8.18 -14.77
C LYS A 94 -21.54 -9.33 -15.76
N GLU A 95 -20.33 -9.80 -16.00
CA GLU A 95 -20.08 -10.96 -16.87
C GLU A 95 -20.69 -12.24 -16.28
N MET A 96 -20.57 -12.45 -14.96
CA MET A 96 -21.22 -13.59 -14.30
C MET A 96 -22.74 -13.52 -14.40
N GLU A 97 -23.34 -12.35 -14.16
CA GLU A 97 -24.79 -12.13 -14.28
C GLU A 97 -25.28 -12.41 -15.71
N PHE A 98 -24.53 -11.95 -16.72
CA PHE A 98 -24.82 -12.22 -18.12
C PHE A 98 -24.79 -13.72 -18.43
N ILE A 99 -23.75 -14.43 -17.99
CA ILE A 99 -23.64 -15.89 -18.17
C ILE A 99 -24.78 -16.63 -17.47
N GLN A 100 -25.15 -16.21 -16.26
CA GLN A 100 -26.29 -16.81 -15.53
C GLN A 100 -27.61 -16.59 -16.28
N ASN A 101 -27.82 -15.40 -16.83
CA ASN A 101 -29.02 -15.11 -17.62
C ASN A 101 -29.07 -15.92 -18.92
N GLN A 102 -27.94 -16.07 -19.62
CA GLN A 102 -27.85 -16.96 -20.78
C GLN A 102 -28.19 -18.41 -20.42
N LYS A 103 -27.64 -18.93 -19.31
CA LYS A 103 -27.97 -20.29 -18.82
C LYS A 103 -29.47 -20.45 -18.56
N LYS A 104 -30.12 -19.47 -17.93
CA LYS A 104 -31.57 -19.49 -17.68
C LYS A 104 -32.37 -19.55 -18.99
N ILE A 105 -32.01 -18.73 -19.98
CA ILE A 105 -32.68 -18.72 -21.30
C ILE A 105 -32.52 -20.07 -22.00
N THR A 106 -31.32 -20.65 -21.99
CA THR A 106 -31.06 -21.97 -22.60
C THR A 106 -31.85 -23.09 -21.96
N ILE A 107 -32.04 -23.06 -20.63
CA ILE A 107 -32.88 -24.03 -19.92
C ILE A 107 -34.35 -23.85 -20.28
N TYR A 108 -34.83 -22.61 -20.39
CA TYR A 108 -36.23 -22.30 -20.67
C TYR A 108 -36.64 -22.60 -22.13
N ASN A 109 -35.69 -22.50 -23.06
CA ASN A 109 -35.89 -22.82 -24.48
C ASN A 109 -35.74 -24.32 -24.81
N ARG A 110 -35.60 -25.18 -23.80
CA ARG A 110 -35.43 -26.63 -23.93
C ARG A 110 -36.69 -27.35 -23.47
#